data_AF-A0A846Z1L9-F1
#
_entry.id   AF-A0A846Z1L9-F1
#
_cell.length_a   1.000
_cell.length_b   1.000
_cell.length_c   1.000
_cell.angle_alpha   90.00
_cell.angle_beta   90.00
_cell.angle_gamma   90.00
#
_symmetry.space_group_name_H-M   'P 1'
#
loop_
_entity.id
_entity.type
_entity.pdbx_description
1 polymer ?
#
loop_
_entity_poly.entity_id
_entity_poly.type
_entity_poly.pdbx_seq_one_letter_code
_entity_poly.pdbx_strand_id
1 'polypeptide(L)'
;MAREVVRETLGALPLPEGMVDDAVTMVSELATNVFAHALGGRALAIMPTAGLPEVQIYGQGRGTEVVVRVFDSAAWCGTVRSGAGLRPPVDAEGGRGLELVNALAVEHRGRWGAHRSRSMLGSVPVSGKVVYFALPAAVAWSPPRRDCHEAARELRRLLGVRGIGPLHLSEGWRMAVLSVRAEITVWVRDETFFVTLPEAGALCRPVCDVVEVAETIVRCNEDLNARVRPVV
;
A
#
# COMPACT_ATOMS: atom_id res chain seq x y z
N MET A 1 12.03 -7.52 -14.67
CA MET A 1 11.35 -6.37 -14.03
C MET A 1 10.74 -6.68 -12.68
N ALA A 2 9.45 -7.03 -12.47
CA ALA A 2 8.89 -7.11 -11.10
C ALA A 2 9.66 -8.05 -10.14
N ARG A 3 9.96 -9.27 -10.60
CA ARG A 3 10.80 -10.24 -9.87
C ARG A 3 12.21 -9.73 -9.57
N GLU A 4 12.78 -8.98 -10.50
CA GLU A 4 14.14 -8.47 -10.43
C GLU A 4 14.25 -7.31 -9.44
N VAL A 5 13.32 -6.35 -9.51
CA VAL A 5 13.22 -5.24 -8.55
C VAL A 5 13.02 -5.77 -7.14
N VAL A 6 12.13 -6.76 -6.94
CA VAL A 6 11.93 -7.38 -5.61
C VAL A 6 13.17 -8.12 -5.15
N ARG A 7 13.81 -8.93 -6.02
CA ARG A 7 15.05 -9.65 -5.66
C ARG A 7 16.18 -8.70 -5.28
N GLU A 8 16.40 -7.65 -6.06
CA GLU A 8 17.46 -6.66 -5.81
C GLU A 8 17.19 -5.90 -4.50
N THR A 9 15.96 -5.41 -4.33
CA THR A 9 15.60 -4.61 -3.14
C THR A 9 15.63 -5.45 -1.86
N LEU A 10 15.05 -6.65 -1.89
CA LEU A 10 14.97 -7.52 -0.71
C LEU A 10 16.27 -8.28 -0.44
N GLY A 11 17.06 -8.58 -1.48
CA GLY A 11 18.37 -9.23 -1.34
C GLY A 11 19.41 -8.34 -0.65
N ALA A 12 19.19 -7.02 -0.63
CA ALA A 12 20.00 -6.08 0.16
C ALA A 12 19.63 -6.05 1.65
N LEU A 13 18.56 -6.74 2.06
CA LEU A 13 18.07 -6.76 3.44
C LEU A 13 18.51 -8.05 4.15
N PRO A 14 18.76 -8.02 5.47
CA PRO A 14 19.06 -9.21 6.26
C PRO A 14 17.76 -10.01 6.52
N LEU A 15 17.29 -10.73 5.50
CA LEU A 15 16.09 -11.57 5.56
C LEU A 15 16.46 -13.04 5.84
N PRO A 16 15.55 -13.81 6.45
CA PRO A 16 15.69 -15.26 6.56
C PRO A 16 15.93 -15.94 5.22
N GLU A 17 16.62 -17.08 5.25
CA GLU A 17 16.88 -17.91 4.07
C GLU A 17 15.56 -18.30 3.39
N GLY A 18 15.55 -18.30 2.05
CA GLY A 18 14.36 -18.60 1.23
C GLY A 18 13.34 -17.46 1.11
N MET A 19 13.29 -16.52 2.07
CA MET A 19 12.27 -15.46 2.09
C MET A 19 12.30 -14.56 0.84
N VAL A 20 13.49 -14.28 0.29
CA VAL A 20 13.63 -13.49 -0.95
C VAL A 20 13.03 -14.23 -2.14
N ASP A 21 13.29 -15.53 -2.28
CA ASP A 21 12.76 -16.33 -3.39
C ASP A 21 11.25 -16.52 -3.28
N ASP A 22 10.73 -16.67 -2.06
CA ASP A 22 9.29 -16.71 -1.81
C ASP A 22 8.63 -15.37 -2.11
N ALA A 23 9.26 -14.25 -1.72
CA ALA A 23 8.78 -12.91 -2.08
C ALA A 23 8.79 -12.67 -3.59
N VAL A 24 9.81 -13.17 -4.30
CA VAL A 24 9.87 -13.15 -5.77
C VAL A 24 8.75 -13.98 -6.38
N THR A 25 8.42 -15.13 -5.78
CA THR A 25 7.31 -15.97 -6.22
C THR A 25 5.98 -15.25 -5.99
N MET A 26 5.76 -14.70 -4.80
CA MET A 26 4.56 -13.94 -4.47
C MET A 26 4.34 -12.75 -5.42
N VAL A 27 5.37 -11.91 -5.67
CA VAL A 27 5.22 -10.78 -6.59
C VAL A 27 4.99 -11.25 -8.03
N SER A 28 5.51 -12.41 -8.43
CA SER A 28 5.26 -13.00 -9.75
C SER A 28 3.79 -13.37 -9.91
N GLU A 29 3.18 -14.00 -8.89
CA GLU A 29 1.76 -14.30 -8.89
C GLU A 29 0.89 -13.03 -8.95
N LEU A 30 1.25 -12.01 -8.17
CA LEU A 30 0.54 -10.73 -8.21
C LEU A 30 0.66 -10.04 -9.58
N ALA A 31 1.85 -10.04 -10.19
CA ALA A 31 2.06 -9.46 -11.51
C ALA A 31 1.31 -10.23 -12.61
N THR A 32 1.29 -11.57 -12.54
CA THR A 32 0.49 -12.43 -13.43
C THR A 32 -0.99 -12.11 -13.31
N ASN A 33 -1.51 -11.96 -12.09
CA ASN A 33 -2.92 -11.61 -11.87
C ASN A 33 -3.25 -10.25 -12.48
N VAL A 34 -2.36 -9.26 -12.37
CA VAL A 34 -2.55 -7.96 -13.03
C VAL A 34 -2.54 -8.10 -14.55
N PHE A 35 -1.60 -8.86 -15.12
CA PHE A 35 -1.54 -9.06 -16.58
C PHE A 35 -2.78 -9.78 -17.11
N ALA A 36 -3.24 -10.83 -16.42
CA ALA A 36 -4.41 -11.60 -16.82
C ALA A 36 -5.72 -10.81 -16.66
N HIS A 37 -5.91 -10.15 -15.51
CA HIS A 37 -7.21 -9.58 -15.13
C HIS A 37 -7.35 -8.07 -15.37
N ALA A 38 -6.28 -7.28 -15.22
CA ALA A 38 -6.33 -5.84 -15.43
C ALA A 38 -6.02 -5.45 -16.88
N LEU A 39 -5.09 -6.17 -17.52
CA LEU A 39 -4.65 -5.88 -18.89
C LEU A 39 -5.32 -6.76 -19.96
N GLY A 40 -6.10 -7.77 -19.55
CA GLY A 40 -6.76 -8.70 -20.47
C GLY A 40 -5.76 -9.41 -21.39
N GLY A 41 -4.54 -9.68 -20.91
CA GLY A 41 -3.46 -10.28 -21.69
C GLY A 41 -2.78 -9.37 -22.72
N ARG A 42 -3.07 -8.06 -22.71
CA ARG A 42 -2.46 -7.10 -23.65
C ARG A 42 -1.12 -6.59 -23.13
N ALA A 43 -0.16 -6.44 -24.04
CA ALA A 43 1.14 -5.86 -23.73
C ALA A 43 1.03 -4.37 -23.35
N LEU A 44 1.84 -3.95 -22.37
CA LEU A 44 1.87 -2.58 -21.84
C LEU A 44 2.15 -1.49 -22.89
N ALA A 45 2.79 -1.86 -24.01
CA ALA A 45 3.15 -0.93 -25.10
C ALA A 45 1.93 -0.29 -25.81
N ILE A 46 0.71 -0.80 -25.58
CA ILE A 46 -0.52 -0.33 -26.23
C ILE A 46 -1.40 0.48 -25.24
N MET A 47 -0.98 0.63 -23.98
CA MET A 47 -1.78 1.25 -22.92
C MET A 47 -1.46 2.75 -22.75
N PRO A 48 -2.46 3.58 -22.38
CA PRO A 48 -2.18 4.93 -21.90
C PRO A 48 -1.21 4.87 -20.71
N THR A 49 -0.31 5.86 -20.61
CA THR A 49 0.71 5.93 -19.54
C THR A 49 0.12 6.11 -18.14
N ALA A 50 -1.14 6.54 -18.03
CA ALA A 50 -1.85 6.65 -16.75
C ALA A 50 -2.41 5.28 -16.33
N GLY A 51 -2.17 4.90 -15.07
CA GLY A 51 -2.73 3.66 -14.50
C GLY A 51 -2.01 2.37 -14.89
N LEU A 52 -0.75 2.48 -15.33
CA LEU A 52 0.11 1.31 -15.51
C LEU A 52 0.32 0.59 -14.17
N PRO A 53 0.57 -0.73 -14.20
CA PRO A 53 0.91 -1.47 -12.99
C PRO A 53 2.14 -0.93 -12.29
N GLU A 54 2.10 -0.88 -10.96
CA GLU A 54 3.20 -0.37 -10.14
C GLU A 54 3.59 -1.38 -9.08
N VAL A 55 4.90 -1.57 -8.87
CA VAL A 55 5.44 -2.30 -7.71
C VAL A 55 6.00 -1.27 -6.74
N GLN A 56 5.56 -1.32 -5.49
CA GLN A 56 6.02 -0.44 -4.41
C GLN A 56 6.56 -1.30 -3.28
N ILE A 57 7.73 -0.95 -2.74
CA ILE A 57 8.40 -1.64 -1.64
C ILE A 57 8.74 -0.60 -0.57
N TYR A 58 8.33 -0.82 0.67
CA TYR A 58 8.69 0.05 1.79
C TYR A 58 8.76 -0.70 3.11
N GLY A 59 9.51 -0.16 4.07
CA GLY A 59 9.54 -0.65 5.44
C GLY A 59 8.43 -0.03 6.31
N GLN A 60 7.93 -0.79 7.28
CA GLN A 60 6.93 -0.35 8.25
C GLN A 60 7.31 -0.79 9.67
N GLY A 61 6.77 -0.12 10.69
CA GLY A 61 6.90 -0.54 12.08
C GLY A 61 8.29 -0.27 12.63
N ARG A 62 8.94 0.81 12.17
CA ARG A 62 10.38 1.06 12.40
C ARG A 62 11.29 0.01 11.74
N GLY A 63 10.88 -0.52 10.58
CA GLY A 63 11.67 -1.47 9.80
C GLY A 63 11.53 -2.92 10.24
N THR A 64 10.52 -3.24 11.06
CA THR A 64 10.23 -4.62 11.50
C THR A 64 9.48 -5.44 10.45
N GLU A 65 8.89 -4.77 9.47
CA GLU A 65 8.19 -5.41 8.35
C GLU A 65 8.61 -4.73 7.05
N VAL A 66 8.74 -5.53 5.98
CA VAL A 66 8.83 -5.04 4.61
C VAL A 66 7.52 -5.32 3.89
N VAL A 67 6.95 -4.30 3.28
CA VAL A 67 5.69 -4.38 2.54
C VAL A 67 6.00 -4.30 1.06
N VAL A 68 5.51 -5.28 0.29
CA VAL A 68 5.53 -5.28 -1.17
C VAL A 68 4.10 -5.16 -1.68
N ARG A 69 3.87 -4.19 -2.56
CA ARG A 69 2.55 -3.85 -3.08
C ARG A 69 2.57 -3.84 -4.60
N VAL A 70 1.52 -4.39 -5.20
CA VAL A 70 1.27 -4.34 -6.63
C VAL A 70 -0.04 -3.61 -6.88
N PHE A 71 0.04 -2.45 -7.53
CA PHE A 71 -1.11 -1.64 -7.93
C PHE A 71 -1.52 -1.97 -9.37
N ASP A 72 -2.83 -1.94 -9.63
CA ASP A 72 -3.40 -1.91 -10.96
C ASP A 72 -4.65 -1.03 -11.00
N SER A 73 -4.98 -0.51 -12.19
CA SER A 73 -6.11 0.38 -12.41
C SER A 73 -7.44 -0.34 -12.64
N ALA A 74 -7.51 -1.67 -12.49
CA ALA A 74 -8.77 -2.37 -12.64
C ALA A 74 -9.75 -2.00 -11.53
N ALA A 75 -11.03 -2.09 -11.85
CA ALA A 75 -12.11 -1.82 -10.91
C ALA A 75 -11.99 -2.72 -9.67
N TRP A 76 -12.30 -2.14 -8.52
CA TRP A 76 -12.37 -2.88 -7.27
C TRP A 76 -13.58 -3.81 -7.28
N CYS A 77 -13.34 -5.13 -7.17
CA CYS A 77 -14.38 -6.16 -7.23
C CYS A 77 -14.87 -6.67 -5.86
N GLY A 78 -14.39 -6.11 -4.73
CA GLY A 78 -14.83 -6.52 -3.40
C GLY A 78 -14.07 -7.71 -2.79
N THR A 79 -14.13 -7.77 -1.45
CA THR A 79 -13.75 -8.85 -0.52
C THR A 79 -12.63 -9.81 -0.93
N VAL A 80 -11.38 -9.33 -0.88
CA VAL A 80 -10.27 -10.23 -0.53
C VAL A 80 -10.17 -10.25 0.98
N ARG A 81 -10.69 -11.31 1.62
CA ARG A 81 -10.47 -11.52 3.06
C ARG A 81 -8.98 -11.85 3.25
N SER A 82 -8.37 -11.31 4.31
CA SER A 82 -6.98 -11.56 4.71
C SER A 82 -6.97 -12.26 6.08
N GLY A 83 -6.07 -13.23 6.28
CA GLY A 83 -5.86 -13.91 7.56
C GLY A 83 -5.59 -15.41 7.44
N ALA A 84 -4.99 -15.99 8.49
CA ALA A 84 -4.47 -17.36 8.58
C ALA A 84 -5.52 -18.51 8.52
N GLY A 85 -6.70 -18.27 7.94
CA GLY A 85 -7.82 -19.22 7.95
C GLY A 85 -8.69 -19.21 6.70
N LEU A 86 -8.18 -18.73 5.55
CA LEU A 86 -8.99 -18.59 4.34
C LEU A 86 -8.58 -19.60 3.28
N ARG A 87 -9.50 -20.53 2.97
CA ARG A 87 -9.55 -21.21 1.67
C ARG A 87 -10.46 -20.39 0.75
N PRO A 88 -10.06 -20.05 -0.48
CA PRO A 88 -10.97 -19.47 -1.46
C PRO A 88 -12.06 -20.50 -1.86
N PRO A 89 -13.18 -20.04 -2.44
CA PRO A 89 -14.14 -20.94 -3.07
C PRO A 89 -13.45 -21.78 -4.16
N VAL A 90 -13.72 -23.08 -4.16
CA VAL A 90 -13.09 -24.11 -5.01
C VAL A 90 -13.25 -23.83 -6.53
N ASP A 91 -14.17 -22.93 -6.90
CA ASP A 91 -14.59 -22.69 -8.28
C ASP A 91 -13.94 -21.45 -8.93
N ALA A 92 -13.01 -20.77 -8.25
CA ALA A 92 -12.27 -19.65 -8.84
C ALA A 92 -11.03 -20.16 -9.58
N GLU A 93 -11.12 -20.39 -10.89
CA GLU A 93 -9.96 -20.71 -11.74
C GLU A 93 -8.83 -19.65 -11.66
N GLY A 94 -9.14 -18.43 -11.19
CA GLY A 94 -8.18 -17.35 -10.88
C GLY A 94 -7.70 -17.25 -9.42
N GLY A 95 -7.96 -18.25 -8.57
CA GLY A 95 -7.71 -18.20 -7.11
C GLY A 95 -6.34 -18.73 -6.66
N ARG A 96 -5.70 -19.61 -7.45
CA ARG A 96 -4.48 -20.36 -7.04
C ARG A 96 -3.27 -19.48 -6.74
N GLY A 97 -3.09 -18.39 -7.50
CA GLY A 97 -1.97 -17.46 -7.26
C GLY A 97 -2.09 -16.77 -5.90
N LEU A 98 -3.31 -16.41 -5.48
CA LEU A 98 -3.53 -15.81 -4.16
C LEU A 98 -3.47 -16.86 -3.03
N GLU A 99 -3.78 -18.13 -3.30
CA GLU A 99 -3.55 -19.23 -2.35
C GLU A 99 -2.07 -19.40 -2.05
N LEU A 100 -1.23 -19.36 -3.09
CA LEU A 100 0.23 -19.42 -2.93
C LEU A 100 0.75 -18.23 -2.14
N VAL A 101 0.30 -17.01 -2.48
CA VAL A 101 0.65 -15.80 -1.72
C VAL A 101 0.24 -15.92 -0.25
N ASN A 102 -0.96 -16.44 0.03
CA ASN A 102 -1.41 -16.68 1.39
C ASN A 102 -0.54 -17.71 2.13
N ALA A 103 -0.23 -18.84 1.49
CA ALA A 103 0.58 -19.90 2.07
C ALA A 103 1.97 -19.38 2.45
N LEU A 104 2.65 -18.71 1.53
CA LEU A 104 3.99 -18.15 1.75
C LEU A 104 3.96 -17.02 2.79
N ALA A 105 2.95 -16.14 2.77
CA ALA A 105 2.82 -15.12 3.80
C ALA A 105 2.64 -15.74 5.20
N VAL A 106 1.82 -16.79 5.33
CA VAL A 106 1.62 -17.50 6.60
C VAL A 106 2.88 -18.24 7.05
N GLU A 107 3.59 -18.90 6.14
CA GLU A 107 4.86 -19.59 6.41
C GLU A 107 5.89 -18.64 7.04
N HIS A 108 6.02 -17.43 6.48
CA HIS A 108 6.90 -16.39 6.98
C HIS A 108 6.34 -15.59 8.16
N ARG A 109 5.18 -15.97 8.71
CA ARG A 109 4.45 -15.21 9.76
C ARG A 109 4.15 -13.76 9.36
N GLY A 110 4.08 -13.52 8.07
CA GLY A 110 3.65 -12.28 7.47
C GLY A 110 2.14 -12.19 7.32
N ARG A 111 1.73 -11.26 6.48
CA ARG A 111 0.34 -10.91 6.21
C ARG A 111 0.22 -10.46 4.77
N TRP A 112 -0.95 -10.62 4.18
CA TRP A 112 -1.23 -10.13 2.83
C TRP A 112 -2.63 -9.56 2.78
N GLY A 113 -2.99 -8.84 1.72
CA GLY A 113 -4.36 -8.39 1.54
C GLY A 113 -4.55 -7.56 0.28
N ALA A 114 -5.76 -7.04 0.12
CA ALA A 114 -6.06 -6.12 -0.96
C ALA A 114 -6.98 -4.99 -0.48
N HIS A 115 -6.85 -3.81 -1.08
CA HIS A 115 -7.75 -2.69 -0.84
C HIS A 115 -7.76 -1.71 -2.02
N ARG A 116 -8.73 -0.78 -2.03
CA ARG A 116 -8.75 0.35 -2.96
C ARG A 116 -7.53 1.24 -2.75
N SER A 117 -6.99 1.77 -3.84
CA SER A 117 -5.82 2.64 -3.83
C SER A 117 -5.84 3.59 -5.03
N ARG A 118 -4.82 4.44 -5.13
CA ARG A 118 -4.53 5.23 -6.33
C ARG A 118 -3.13 4.99 -6.85
N SER A 119 -2.90 5.23 -8.14
CA SER A 119 -1.57 5.20 -8.75
C SER A 119 -0.65 6.27 -8.15
N MET A 120 0.66 6.02 -8.14
CA MET A 120 1.70 6.98 -7.72
C MET A 120 2.38 7.59 -8.94
N LEU A 121 2.49 6.78 -9.98
CA LEU A 121 3.24 7.06 -11.19
C LEU A 121 2.28 7.53 -12.28
N GLY A 122 2.84 8.27 -13.24
CA GLY A 122 2.09 8.90 -14.33
C GLY A 122 1.76 10.37 -14.07
N SER A 123 1.23 11.03 -15.11
CA SER A 123 0.90 12.47 -15.07
C SER A 123 -0.41 12.76 -14.34
N VAL A 124 -1.32 11.78 -14.27
CA VAL A 124 -2.62 11.90 -13.60
C VAL A 124 -2.83 10.67 -12.71
N PRO A 125 -3.01 10.86 -11.39
CA PRO A 125 -3.30 9.76 -10.48
C PRO A 125 -4.67 9.15 -10.78
N VAL A 126 -4.73 7.82 -10.89
CA VAL A 126 -5.98 7.08 -11.17
C VAL A 126 -6.36 6.18 -10.01
N SER A 127 -7.66 6.03 -9.78
CA SER A 127 -8.20 5.04 -8.84
C SER A 127 -7.98 3.62 -9.35
N GLY A 128 -7.80 2.69 -8.43
CA GLY A 128 -7.62 1.28 -8.72
C GLY A 128 -7.58 0.47 -7.44
N LYS A 129 -6.79 -0.60 -7.46
CA LYS A 129 -6.62 -1.48 -6.31
C LYS A 129 -5.16 -1.82 -6.11
N VAL A 130 -4.86 -2.28 -4.90
CA VAL A 130 -3.57 -2.85 -4.57
C VAL A 130 -3.77 -4.23 -3.99
N VAL A 131 -2.87 -5.15 -4.33
CA VAL A 131 -2.66 -6.40 -3.60
C VAL A 131 -1.27 -6.35 -2.99
N TYR A 132 -1.14 -6.74 -1.74
CA TYR A 132 0.11 -6.62 -1.01
C TYR A 132 0.39 -7.84 -0.16
N PHE A 133 1.67 -8.04 0.15
CA PHE A 133 2.13 -8.87 1.25
C PHE A 133 3.16 -8.10 2.07
N ALA A 134 3.21 -8.39 3.37
CA ALA A 134 4.17 -7.84 4.31
C ALA A 134 4.84 -8.99 5.05
N LEU A 135 6.16 -8.97 5.09
CA LEU A 135 6.99 -10.01 5.69
C LEU A 135 7.78 -9.43 6.85
N PRO A 136 7.96 -10.16 7.95
CA PRO A 136 8.83 -9.76 9.02
C PRO A 136 10.25 -9.55 8.49
N ALA A 137 10.85 -8.43 8.85
CA ALA A 137 12.20 -8.10 8.46
C ALA A 137 12.93 -7.53 9.69
N ALA A 138 14.13 -8.03 9.97
CA ALA A 138 14.99 -7.46 10.99
C ALA A 138 15.87 -6.36 10.37
N VAL A 139 15.25 -5.41 9.68
CA VAL A 139 16.03 -4.36 9.01
C VAL A 139 16.48 -3.37 10.06
N ALA A 140 17.78 -3.28 10.29
CA ALA A 140 18.41 -2.16 10.97
C ALA A 140 18.39 -0.90 10.07
N TRP A 141 17.22 -0.55 9.51
CA TRP A 141 17.04 0.71 8.82
C TRP A 141 16.76 1.75 9.90
N SER A 142 17.64 2.75 10.03
CA SER A 142 17.33 3.96 10.81
C SER A 142 16.58 4.95 9.91
N PRO A 143 15.24 5.08 10.04
CA PRO A 143 14.51 6.01 9.20
C PRO A 143 15.06 7.41 9.44
N PRO A 144 15.14 8.26 8.40
CA PRO A 144 15.59 9.63 8.61
C PRO A 144 14.72 10.24 9.72
N ARG A 145 15.38 10.79 10.74
CA ARG A 145 14.68 11.51 11.80
C ARG A 145 13.96 12.67 11.13
N ARG A 146 12.66 12.78 11.40
CA ARG A 146 11.84 13.88 10.92
C ARG A 146 11.25 14.58 12.13
N ASP A 147 11.33 15.90 12.14
CA ASP A 147 10.48 16.64 13.06
C ASP A 147 9.01 16.58 12.64
N CYS A 148 8.12 17.13 13.46
CA CYS A 148 6.68 17.10 13.19
C CYS A 148 6.29 17.85 11.90
N HIS A 149 7.00 18.92 11.55
CA HIS A 149 6.71 19.74 10.38
C HIS A 149 7.17 19.05 9.10
N GLU A 150 8.39 18.51 9.10
CA GLU A 150 8.92 17.70 8.01
C GLU A 150 8.04 16.47 7.73
N ALA A 151 7.62 15.77 8.79
CA ALA A 151 6.74 14.61 8.66
C ALA A 151 5.36 15.00 8.09
N ALA A 152 4.79 16.14 8.52
CA ALA A 152 3.51 16.62 8.00
C ALA A 152 3.59 17.07 6.54
N ARG A 153 4.68 17.75 6.15
CA ARG A 153 4.93 18.16 4.75
C ARG A 153 5.16 16.96 3.85
N GLU A 154 5.89 15.95 4.32
CA GLU A 154 6.11 14.72 3.56
C GLU A 154 4.78 13.96 3.38
N LEU A 155 3.96 13.85 4.43
CA LEU A 155 2.63 13.26 4.31
C LEU A 155 1.77 14.03 3.30
N ARG A 156 1.74 15.36 3.38
CA ARG A 156 1.03 16.22 2.41
C ARG A 156 1.53 15.97 0.98
N ARG A 157 2.84 15.84 0.78
CA ARG A 157 3.45 15.57 -0.53
C ARG A 157 3.01 14.21 -1.07
N LEU A 158 3.09 13.15 -0.26
CA LEU A 158 2.67 11.79 -0.65
C LEU A 158 1.19 11.76 -1.03
N LEU A 159 0.31 12.40 -0.25
CA LEU A 159 -1.11 12.51 -0.58
C LEU A 159 -1.36 13.33 -1.85
N GLY A 160 -0.61 14.41 -2.04
CA GLY A 160 -0.69 15.25 -3.24
C GLY A 160 -0.29 14.49 -4.52
N VAL A 161 0.75 13.66 -4.47
CA VAL A 161 1.15 12.79 -5.58
C VAL A 161 0.06 11.77 -5.92
N ARG A 162 -0.76 11.35 -4.95
CA ARG A 162 -1.94 10.49 -5.17
C ARG A 162 -3.17 11.28 -5.66
N GLY A 163 -3.04 12.58 -5.89
CA GLY A 163 -4.13 13.46 -6.32
C GLY A 163 -5.20 13.67 -5.24
N ILE A 164 -4.83 13.57 -3.96
CA ILE A 164 -5.71 13.86 -2.83
C ILE A 164 -5.52 15.31 -2.41
N GLY A 165 -6.58 16.11 -2.54
CA GLY A 165 -6.59 17.51 -2.16
C GLY A 165 -7.88 18.22 -2.59
N PRO A 166 -8.04 19.52 -2.24
CA PRO A 166 -7.07 20.37 -1.56
C PRO A 166 -6.80 19.93 -0.10
N LEU A 167 -5.55 20.11 0.36
CA LEU A 167 -5.12 19.76 1.70
C LEU A 167 -4.82 21.03 2.50
N HIS A 168 -5.31 21.11 3.74
CA HIS A 168 -5.00 22.22 4.63
C HIS A 168 -3.98 21.79 5.69
N LEU A 169 -2.80 22.40 5.65
CA LEU A 169 -1.73 22.18 6.62
C LEU A 169 -1.59 23.44 7.50
N SER A 170 -1.71 23.24 8.81
CA SER A 170 -1.46 24.26 9.82
C SER A 170 -0.27 23.83 10.69
N GLU A 171 0.73 24.69 10.83
CA GLU A 171 1.96 24.41 11.57
C GLU A 171 2.01 25.30 12.82
N GLY A 172 2.30 24.72 13.97
CA GLY A 172 2.40 25.40 15.26
C GLY A 172 3.59 24.89 16.08
N TRP A 173 3.68 25.34 17.33
CA TRP A 173 4.82 24.98 18.19
C TRP A 173 4.84 23.46 18.46
N ARG A 174 5.86 22.78 17.92
CA ARG A 174 6.09 21.32 18.03
C ARG A 174 4.91 20.45 17.57
N MET A 175 4.07 21.00 16.70
CA MET A 175 2.90 20.31 16.18
C MET A 175 2.56 20.77 14.77
N ALA A 176 1.99 19.87 13.98
CA ALA A 176 1.35 20.19 12.72
C ALA A 176 0.00 19.47 12.62
N VAL A 177 -0.96 20.08 11.93
CA VAL A 177 -2.28 19.52 11.66
C VAL A 177 -2.51 19.52 10.17
N LEU A 178 -2.79 18.34 9.61
CA LEU A 178 -3.15 18.15 8.21
C LEU A 178 -4.61 17.70 8.13
N SER A 179 -5.47 18.60 7.66
CA SER A 179 -6.85 18.28 7.34
C SER A 179 -6.94 17.84 5.89
N VAL A 180 -7.37 16.60 5.67
CA VAL A 180 -7.47 15.98 4.34
C VAL A 180 -8.90 16.14 3.80
N ARG A 181 -9.90 15.87 4.64
CA ARG A 181 -11.33 16.09 4.42
C ARG A 181 -12.05 16.10 5.78
N ALA A 182 -13.36 16.35 5.81
CA ALA A 182 -14.13 16.44 7.06
C ALA A 182 -13.97 15.20 7.95
N GLU A 183 -13.81 14.03 7.35
CA GLU A 183 -13.73 12.74 8.02
C GLU A 183 -12.28 12.30 8.34
N ILE A 184 -11.27 12.98 7.79
CA ILE A 184 -9.86 12.58 7.91
C ILE A 184 -9.00 13.77 8.34
N THR A 185 -8.51 13.72 9.58
CA THR A 185 -7.59 14.70 10.15
C THR A 185 -6.36 14.00 10.72
N VAL A 186 -5.19 14.60 10.51
CA VAL A 186 -3.91 14.10 11.03
C VAL A 186 -3.28 15.15 11.92
N TRP A 187 -2.86 14.75 13.10
CA TRP A 187 -2.00 15.53 13.97
C TRP A 187 -0.61 14.92 13.97
N VAL A 188 0.41 15.76 13.98
CA VAL A 188 1.80 15.32 14.12
C VAL A 188 2.38 16.01 15.33
N ARG A 189 2.78 15.23 16.33
CA ARG A 189 3.36 15.73 17.58
C ARG A 189 4.34 14.70 18.14
N ASP A 190 5.46 15.16 18.68
CA ASP A 190 6.45 14.33 19.40
C ASP A 190 6.78 13.03 18.64
N GLU A 191 7.18 13.18 17.36
CA GLU A 191 7.53 12.07 16.43
C GLU A 191 6.41 11.05 16.17
N THR A 192 5.15 11.43 16.39
CA THR A 192 3.98 10.55 16.22
C THR A 192 2.90 11.21 15.36
N PHE A 193 2.39 10.46 14.39
CA PHE A 193 1.13 10.72 13.70
C PHE A 193 -0.05 10.21 14.53
N PHE A 194 -1.04 11.08 14.73
CA PHE A 194 -2.36 10.74 15.27
C PHE A 194 -3.38 10.98 14.16
N VAL A 195 -3.93 9.92 13.60
CA VAL A 195 -4.82 9.96 12.44
C VAL A 195 -6.23 9.61 12.89
N THR A 196 -7.18 10.50 12.66
CA THR A 196 -8.60 10.22 12.86
C THR A 196 -9.22 9.74 11.56
N LEU A 197 -9.80 8.55 11.58
CA LEU A 197 -10.50 7.93 10.44
C LEU A 197 -11.92 7.53 10.86
N PRO A 198 -12.92 7.58 9.95
CA PRO A 198 -14.33 7.33 10.30
C PRO A 198 -14.61 5.89 10.75
N GLU A 199 -13.89 4.89 10.24
CA GLU A 199 -14.14 3.46 10.56
C GLU A 199 -13.11 2.83 11.49
N ALA A 200 -11.85 3.25 11.38
CA ALA A 200 -10.77 2.69 12.18
C ALA A 200 -10.58 3.44 13.52
N GLY A 201 -11.29 4.55 13.72
CA GLY A 201 -11.09 5.43 14.87
C GLY A 201 -9.76 6.19 14.80
N ALA A 202 -9.20 6.49 15.97
CA ALA A 202 -7.90 7.15 16.09
C ALA A 202 -6.75 6.12 15.99
N LEU A 203 -5.84 6.32 15.04
CA LEU A 203 -4.64 5.52 14.84
C LEU A 203 -3.41 6.33 15.29
N CYS A 204 -2.48 5.69 16.01
CA CYS A 204 -1.18 6.26 16.35
C CYS A 204 -0.06 5.51 15.62
N ARG A 205 0.82 6.24 14.93
CA ARG A 205 1.97 5.69 14.20
C ARG A 205 3.21 6.60 14.35
N PRO A 206 4.43 6.05 14.43
CA PRO A 206 5.64 6.87 14.44
C PRO A 206 5.83 7.61 13.11
N VAL A 207 6.51 8.76 13.13
CA VAL A 207 6.75 9.58 11.92
C VAL A 207 7.60 8.88 10.85
N CYS A 208 8.31 7.83 11.21
CA CYS A 208 9.02 6.99 10.25
C CYS A 208 8.07 6.21 9.32
N ASP A 209 6.85 5.93 9.77
CA ASP A 209 5.84 5.16 9.02
C ASP A 209 4.97 6.08 8.15
N VAL A 210 5.51 7.23 7.71
CA VAL A 210 4.77 8.24 6.92
C VAL A 210 4.16 7.65 5.64
N VAL A 211 4.82 6.67 5.02
CA VAL A 211 4.29 5.95 3.86
C VAL A 211 3.05 5.15 4.25
N GLU A 212 3.11 4.33 5.29
CA GLU A 212 1.95 3.54 5.74
C GLU A 212 0.77 4.42 6.19
N VAL A 213 1.06 5.57 6.83
CA VAL A 213 0.04 6.56 7.19
C VAL A 213 -0.62 7.15 5.94
N ALA A 214 0.18 7.54 4.94
CA ALA A 214 -0.35 8.04 3.67
C ALA A 214 -1.26 6.99 3.00
N GLU A 215 -0.82 5.74 2.98
CA GLU A 215 -1.52 4.64 2.33
C GLU A 215 -2.82 4.25 3.04
N THR A 216 -2.84 4.33 4.37
CA THR A 216 -4.06 4.19 5.17
C THR A 216 -5.08 5.30 4.83
N ILE A 217 -4.61 6.54 4.70
CA ILE A 217 -5.46 7.69 4.32
C ILE A 217 -5.97 7.55 2.88
N VAL A 218 -5.12 7.14 1.93
CA VAL A 218 -5.50 6.89 0.53
C VAL A 218 -6.61 5.85 0.47
N ARG A 219 -6.43 4.71 1.14
CA ARG A 219 -7.46 3.67 1.23
C ARG A 219 -8.78 4.22 1.75
N CYS A 220 -8.74 4.92 2.89
CA CYS A 220 -9.95 5.48 3.51
C CYS A 220 -10.64 6.49 2.59
N ASN A 221 -9.88 7.37 1.93
CA ASN A 221 -10.41 8.32 0.97
C ASN A 221 -11.10 7.63 -0.22
N GLU A 222 -10.50 6.57 -0.76
CA GLU A 222 -11.12 5.81 -1.86
C GLU A 222 -12.38 5.06 -1.42
N ASP A 223 -12.39 4.49 -0.22
CA ASP A 223 -13.58 3.83 0.33
C ASP A 223 -14.71 4.84 0.59
N LEU A 224 -14.42 6.05 1.08
CA LEU A 224 -15.39 7.13 1.22
C LEU A 224 -15.93 7.61 -0.13
N ASN A 225 -15.07 7.77 -1.15
CA ASN A 225 -15.49 8.16 -2.49
C ASN A 225 -16.39 7.12 -3.15
N ALA A 226 -16.12 5.84 -2.91
CA ALA A 226 -16.95 4.74 -3.39
C ALA A 226 -18.34 4.71 -2.75
N ARG A 227 -18.51 5.22 -1.53
CA ARG A 227 -19.83 5.33 -0.86
C ARG A 227 -20.68 6.47 -1.39
N VAL A 228 -20.04 7.56 -1.80
CA VAL A 228 -20.73 8.77 -2.29
C VAL A 228 -21.20 8.61 -3.73
N ARG A 229 -20.57 7.73 -4.52
CA ARG A 229 -21.04 7.38 -5.87
C ARG A 229 -22.12 6.30 -5.78
N PRO A 230 -23.40 6.58 -6.09
CA PRO A 230 -24.37 5.50 -6.27
C PRO A 230 -23.91 4.60 -7.41
N VAL A 231 -24.12 3.29 -7.26
CA VAL A 231 -24.02 2.34 -8.37
C VAL A 231 -25.07 2.78 -9.39
N VAL A 232 -24.62 3.36 -10.50
CA VAL A 232 -25.47 3.68 -11.66
C VAL A 232 -25.63 2.42 -12.50
#